data_AF-A0AAE0TPC3-F1
#
_entry.id   AF-A0AAE0TPC3-F1
#
_cell.length_a   1.000
_cell.length_b   1.000
_cell.length_c   1.000
_cell.angle_alpha   90.00
_cell.angle_beta   90.00
_cell.angle_gamma   90.00
#
_symmetry.space_group_name_H-M   'P 1'
#
loop_
_entity.id
_entity.type
_entity.pdbx_description
1 polymer ?
#
loop_
_entity_poly.entity_id
_entity_poly.type
_entity_poly.pdbx_seq_one_letter_code
_entity_poly.pdbx_strand_id
1 'polypeptide(L)' 'MQLKKKHPVEPVILTCGLENQLTGTSEPSRCEYQYTFSTPSVCKRQLQTNAQDHIHTEL' A
#
# COMPACT_ATOMS: atom_id res chain seq x y z
N MET A 1 22.83 -16.46 -3.95
CA MET A 1 22.12 -15.40 -3.21
C MET A 1 21.47 -14.48 -4.23
N GLN A 2 20.15 -14.57 -4.40
CA GLN A 2 19.46 -13.72 -5.37
C GLN A 2 19.39 -12.28 -4.82
N LEU A 3 20.17 -11.36 -5.38
CA LEU A 3 19.95 -9.93 -5.17
C LEU A 3 18.56 -9.62 -5.74
N LYS A 4 17.56 -9.42 -4.88
CA LYS A 4 16.31 -8.81 -5.31
C LYS A 4 16.65 -7.40 -5.79
N LYS A 5 16.56 -7.17 -7.11
CA LYS A 5 16.67 -5.83 -7.69
C LYS A 5 15.62 -4.95 -7.02
N LYS A 6 16.04 -4.12 -6.06
CA LYS A 6 15.23 -2.99 -5.59
C LYS A 6 15.10 -2.07 -6.79
N HIS A 7 13.95 -2.08 -7.45
CA HIS A 7 13.55 -0.93 -8.26
C HIS A 7 13.64 0.30 -7.34
N PRO A 8 14.16 1.45 -7.80
CA PRO A 8 14.08 2.70 -7.04
C PRO A 8 12.61 3.11 -7.01
N VAL A 9 11.85 2.51 -6.09
CA VAL A 9 10.53 2.96 -5.72
C VAL A 9 10.78 3.91 -4.55
N GLU A 10 10.55 5.20 -4.76
CA GLU A 10 10.44 6.15 -3.67
C GLU A 10 9.51 5.55 -2.60
N PRO A 11 9.89 5.52 -1.31
CA PRO A 11 9.13 4.84 -0.29
C PRO A 11 7.78 5.54 -0.09
N VAL A 12 6.72 4.96 -0.67
CA VAL A 12 5.35 5.34 -0.37
C VAL A 12 4.89 4.53 0.85
N ILE A 13 4.66 5.23 1.96
CA ILE A 13 4.07 4.66 3.16
C ILE A 13 2.56 4.70 3.01
N LEU A 14 1.96 3.53 2.79
CA LEU A 14 0.51 3.40 2.74
C LEU A 14 -0.05 3.23 4.16
N THR A 15 -1.00 4.07 4.53
CA THR A 15 -1.77 3.97 5.77
C THR A 15 -3.24 3.66 5.45
N CYS A 16 -3.90 2.94 6.35
CA CYS A 16 -5.34 2.71 6.22
C CYS A 16 -6.08 4.02 6.47
N GLY A 17 -7.00 4.36 5.56
CA GLY A 17 -7.94 5.46 5.72
C GLY A 17 -9.12 5.32 4.78
N LEU A 18 -10.12 6.19 4.90
CA LEU A 18 -11.38 6.06 4.18
C LEU A 18 -11.30 6.54 2.73
N GLU A 19 -10.34 7.42 2.45
CA GLU A 19 -10.18 8.10 1.16
C GLU A 19 -8.76 7.89 0.63
N ASN A 20 -8.63 7.94 -0.70
CA ASN A 20 -7.35 7.98 -1.38
C ASN A 20 -6.79 9.40 -1.28
N GLN A 21 -5.81 9.62 -0.41
CA GLN A 21 -5.28 10.95 -0.14
C GLN A 21 -3.78 10.92 0.16
N LEU A 22 -3.02 11.84 -0.44
CA LEU A 22 -1.64 12.11 -0.03
C LEU A 22 -1.66 12.93 1.26
N THR A 23 -1.15 12.35 2.36
CA THR A 23 -1.20 12.96 3.69
C THR A 23 0.13 13.56 4.12
N GLY A 24 1.22 13.30 3.41
CA GLY A 24 2.52 13.87 3.75
C GLY A 24 3.60 13.65 2.72
N THR A 25 4.59 14.54 2.72
CA THR A 25 5.80 14.48 1.91
C THR A 25 6.99 14.81 2.80
N SER A 26 8.13 14.17 2.56
CA SER A 26 9.37 14.44 3.30
C SER A 26 10.58 14.15 2.43
N GLU A 27 11.67 14.90 2.64
CA GLU A 27 12.99 14.64 2.05
C GLU A 27 13.94 14.20 3.18
N PRO A 28 13.92 12.92 3.59
CA PRO A 28 14.75 12.45 4.72
C PRO A 28 16.25 12.44 4.38
N SER A 29 16.60 12.34 3.09
CA SER A 29 17.95 12.47 2.59
C SER A 29 17.95 13.28 1.29
N ARG A 30 19.08 13.90 0.94
CA ARG A 30 19.17 14.84 -0.19
C ARG A 30 18.69 14.16 -1.49
N CYS A 31 17.67 14.76 -2.11
CA CYS A 31 17.05 14.26 -3.34
C CYS A 31 16.36 12.89 -3.22
N GLU A 32 15.95 12.48 -2.02
CA GLU A 32 15.09 11.32 -1.79
C GLU A 32 13.73 11.79 -1.30
N TYR A 33 12.66 11.46 -2.01
CA TYR A 33 11.31 11.80 -1.57
C TYR A 33 10.61 10.60 -0.92
N GLN A 34 9.97 10.84 0.22
CA GLN A 34 9.11 9.90 0.90
C GLN A 34 7.69 10.47 0.97
N TYR A 35 6.71 9.65 0.62
CA TYR A 35 5.30 10.02 0.61
C TYR A 35 4.53 9.20 1.64
N THR A 36 3.62 9.83 2.36
CA THR A 36 2.63 9.14 3.19
C THR A 36 1.27 9.27 2.51
N PHE A 37 0.61 8.16 2.26
CA PHE A 37 -0.66 8.11 1.51
C PHE A 37 -1.69 7.25 2.24
N SER A 38 -2.85 7.83 2.49
CA SER A 38 -4.03 7.16 3.03
C SER A 38 -4.80 6.46 1.90
N THR A 39 -5.19 5.20 2.11
CA THR A 39 -6.09 4.49 1.19
C THR A 39 -6.91 3.41 1.87
N PRO A 40 -8.18 3.18 1.47
CA PRO A 40 -8.98 2.06 1.96
C PRO A 40 -8.41 0.71 1.50
N SER A 41 -7.58 0.66 0.45
CA SER A 41 -7.05 -0.58 -0.13
C SER A 41 -6.11 -1.36 0.81
N VAL A 42 -5.48 -0.69 1.77
CA VAL A 42 -4.59 -1.34 2.76
C VAL A 42 -5.26 -1.59 4.11
N CYS A 43 -6.54 -1.22 4.24
CA CYS A 43 -7.30 -1.53 5.43
C CYS A 43 -7.59 -3.03 5.51
N LYS A 44 -7.35 -3.63 6.67
CA LYS A 44 -7.78 -5.00 6.94
C LYS A 44 -9.29 -5.00 7.05
N ARG A 45 -9.97 -5.61 6.08
CA ARG A 45 -11.38 -5.98 6.25
C ARG A 45 -11.42 -6.95 7.43
N GLN A 46 -12.19 -6.65 8.47
CA GLN A 46 -12.55 -7.66 9.46
C GLN A 46 -13.33 -8.72 8.69
N LEU A 47 -12.65 -9.81 8.29
CA LEU A 47 -13.29 -10.98 7.74
C LEU A 47 -14.16 -11.53 8.87
N GLN A 48 -15.44 -11.19 8.86
CA GLN A 48 -16.43 -11.97 9.58
C GLN A 48 -16.32 -13.37 8.98
N THR A 49 -15.75 -14.30 9.75
CA THR A 49 -15.68 -15.72 9.41
C THR A 49 -17.09 -16.28 9.29
N ASN A 50 -17.69 -16.12 8.12
CA ASN A 50 -18.67 -17.04 7.57
C ASN A 50 -18.17 -17.42 6.18
N ALA A 51 -17.85 -18.70 6.05
CA ALA A 51 -17.23 -19.31 4.90
C ALA A 51 -18.01 -19.01 3.61
N GLN A 52 -17.33 -18.50 2.58
CA GLN A 52 -17.55 -18.91 1.20
C GLN A 52 -16.41 -18.40 0.31
N ASP A 53 -15.66 -19.37 -0.20
CA ASP A 53 -14.56 -19.23 -1.15
C ASP A 53 -15.15 -18.78 -2.50
N HIS A 54 -15.20 -17.47 -2.74
CA HIS A 54 -15.71 -16.91 -3.98
C HIS A 54 -14.62 -16.97 -5.06
N ILE A 55 -14.68 -18.02 -5.87
CA ILE A 55 -13.87 -18.19 -7.08
C ILE A 55 -14.29 -17.10 -8.07
N HIS A 56 -13.39 -16.17 -8.36
CA HIS A 56 -13.59 -15.18 -9.42
C HIS A 56 -13.19 -15.79 -10.77
N THR A 57 -14.17 -16.09 -11.62
CA THR A 57 -13.92 -16.36 -13.05
C THR A 57 -13.92 -15.01 -13.77
N GLU A 58 -12.79 -14.63 -14.35
CA GLU A 58 -12.69 -13.42 -15.19
C GLU A 58 -13.29 -13.71 -16.58
N LEU A 59 -13.99 -12.73 -17.15
CA LEU A 59 -14.72 -12.82 -18.42
C LEU A 59 -13.85 -12.40 -19.61
#